data_AF-A0A453CKN1-F1
#
_entry.id   AF-A0A453CKN1-F1
#
_cell.length_a   1.000
_cell.length_b   1.000
_cell.length_c   1.000
_cell.angle_alpha   90.00
_cell.angle_beta   90.00
_cell.angle_gamma   90.00
#
_symmetry.space_group_name_H-M   'P 1'
#
loop_
_entity.id
_entity.type
_entity.pdbx_description
1 polymer ?
#
loop_
_entity_poly.entity_id
_entity_poly.type
_entity_poly.pdbx_seq_one_letter_code
_entity_poly.pdbx_strand_id
1 'polypeptide(L)'
;MNSVKCLREGGVRFSVSGKSFFFTVLISNVGGAGDVRSVKIKGTESGWLDMGRNWGQIWHINLDLTGQPVSFELTSSDGTTMTNFNVVPKDWEFGKTYTGKQFLL
;
A
#
# COMPACT_ATOMS: atom_id res chain seq x y z
N MET A 1 -16.20 14.03 15.14
CA MET A 1 -15.95 14.68 13.83
C MET A 1 -16.52 13.73 12.79
N ASN A 2 -17.63 14.10 12.14
CA ASN A 2 -18.32 13.20 11.22
C ASN A 2 -17.62 13.27 9.85
N SER A 3 -16.80 12.26 9.52
CA SER A 3 -16.24 12.14 8.18
C SER A 3 -17.30 11.58 7.22
N VAL A 4 -17.25 12.01 5.97
CA VAL A 4 -18.08 11.47 4.89
C VAL A 4 -17.26 10.44 4.14
N LYS A 5 -17.83 9.24 3.89
CA LYS A 5 -17.14 8.22 3.11
C LYS A 5 -16.85 8.73 1.70
N CYS A 6 -15.62 8.56 1.26
CA CYS A 6 -15.10 8.99 -0.03
C CYS A 6 -15.33 7.92 -1.10
N LEU A 7 -16.06 8.28 -2.16
CA LEU A 7 -16.17 7.50 -3.39
C LEU A 7 -14.95 7.76 -4.28
N ARG A 8 -14.26 6.68 -4.68
CA ARG A 8 -13.12 6.74 -5.61
C ARG A 8 -13.17 5.58 -6.59
N GLU A 9 -13.06 5.90 -7.87
CA GLU A 9 -12.95 4.93 -8.95
C GLU A 9 -11.49 4.58 -9.24
N GLY A 10 -11.26 3.43 -9.89
CA GLY A 10 -9.93 3.06 -10.40
C GLY A 10 -8.94 2.57 -9.35
N GLY A 11 -9.42 2.08 -8.19
CA GLY A 11 -8.61 1.31 -7.23
C GLY A 11 -7.59 2.12 -6.41
N VAL A 12 -7.10 1.55 -5.32
CA VAL A 12 -5.97 2.16 -4.58
C VAL A 12 -4.71 2.05 -5.42
N ARG A 13 -3.91 3.12 -5.45
CA ARG A 13 -2.66 3.19 -6.22
C ARG A 13 -1.45 3.08 -5.30
N PHE A 14 -0.51 2.23 -5.69
CA PHE A 14 0.73 1.91 -4.99
C PHE A 14 1.90 2.37 -5.87
N SER A 15 2.44 3.56 -5.61
CA SER A 15 3.63 4.04 -6.33
C SER A 15 4.88 3.57 -5.60
N VAL A 16 5.60 2.62 -6.20
CA VAL A 16 6.77 1.98 -5.60
C VAL A 16 8.02 2.81 -5.93
N SER A 17 8.81 3.13 -4.92
CA SER A 17 10.04 3.92 -5.03
C SER A 17 11.07 3.41 -4.02
N GLY A 18 12.35 3.77 -4.20
CA GLY A 18 13.38 3.31 -3.28
C GLY A 18 14.70 3.04 -3.97
N LYS A 19 15.61 2.43 -3.22
CA LYS A 19 16.92 1.98 -3.68
C LYS A 19 17.46 0.90 -2.75
N SER A 20 17.89 -0.23 -3.33
CA SER A 20 18.45 -1.37 -2.58
C SER A 20 17.50 -1.80 -1.45
N PHE A 21 17.95 -1.82 -0.19
CA PHE A 21 17.14 -2.22 0.96
C PHE A 21 16.12 -1.19 1.41
N PHE A 22 16.13 0.03 0.88
CA PHE A 22 15.15 1.06 1.26
C PHE A 22 13.96 1.04 0.29
N PHE A 23 12.85 0.45 0.74
CA PHE A 23 11.62 0.32 -0.04
C PHE A 23 10.57 1.31 0.45
N THR A 24 10.01 2.10 -0.45
CA THR A 24 8.98 3.10 -0.15
C THR A 24 7.78 2.96 -1.07
N VAL A 25 6.61 3.26 -0.54
CA VAL A 25 5.36 3.25 -1.30
C VAL A 25 4.54 4.50 -0.96
N LEU A 26 4.18 5.26 -1.99
CA LEU A 26 3.11 6.24 -1.88
C LEU A 26 1.77 5.54 -2.12
N ILE A 27 0.88 5.65 -1.14
CA ILE A 27 -0.50 5.16 -1.26
C ILE A 27 -1.42 6.32 -1.59
N SER A 28 -2.18 6.19 -2.67
CA SER A 28 -3.10 7.22 -3.15
C SER A 28 -4.39 6.64 -3.73
N ASN A 29 -5.33 7.52 -4.08
CA ASN A 29 -6.65 7.16 -4.60
C ASN A 29 -7.44 6.23 -3.66
N VAL A 30 -7.48 6.57 -2.37
CA VAL A 30 -8.15 5.79 -1.32
C VAL A 30 -9.60 6.25 -1.16
N GLY A 31 -10.55 5.32 -1.32
CA GLY A 31 -11.96 5.50 -1.01
C GLY A 31 -12.29 5.09 0.43
N GLY A 32 -13.57 4.85 0.75
CA GLY A 32 -13.98 4.47 2.10
C GLY A 32 -13.83 5.64 3.08
N ALA A 33 -13.11 5.48 4.20
CA ALA A 33 -12.89 6.60 5.12
C ALA A 33 -12.06 7.75 4.51
N GLY A 34 -11.36 7.49 3.39
CA GLY A 34 -10.60 8.49 2.64
C GLY A 34 -9.13 8.59 3.05
N ASP A 35 -8.70 7.83 4.06
CA ASP A 35 -7.32 7.77 4.52
C ASP A 35 -6.92 6.34 4.92
N VAL A 36 -5.61 6.15 5.09
CA VAL A 36 -5.00 4.92 5.59
C VAL A 36 -4.30 5.28 6.89
N ARG A 37 -4.42 4.44 7.94
CA ARG A 37 -3.78 4.63 9.24
C ARG A 37 -2.62 3.66 9.50
N SER A 38 -2.62 2.48 8.87
CA SER A 38 -1.50 1.53 8.95
C SER A 38 -1.38 0.72 7.67
N VAL A 39 -0.15 0.31 7.36
CA VAL A 39 0.17 -0.48 6.17
C VAL A 39 1.09 -1.62 6.57
N LYS A 40 0.75 -2.82 6.09
CA LYS A 40 1.67 -3.96 6.09
C LYS A 40 2.03 -4.35 4.67
N ILE A 41 3.21 -4.95 4.54
CA ILE A 41 3.79 -5.43 3.29
C ILE A 41 4.19 -6.90 3.45
N LYS A 42 4.07 -7.65 2.36
CA LYS A 42 4.46 -9.07 2.31
C LYS A 42 5.05 -9.41 0.96
N GLY A 43 6.25 -9.98 0.96
CA GLY A 43 6.84 -10.71 -0.17
C GLY A 43 6.50 -12.20 -0.10
N THR A 44 7.17 -13.01 -0.93
CA THR A 44 6.92 -14.45 -1.00
C THR A 44 7.18 -15.12 0.35
N GLU A 45 8.30 -14.80 0.99
CA GLU A 45 8.80 -15.52 2.17
C GLU A 45 8.85 -14.69 3.46
N SER A 46 8.49 -13.41 3.43
CA SER A 46 8.69 -12.49 4.56
C SER A 46 7.63 -12.55 5.67
N GLY A 47 6.48 -13.18 5.42
CA GLY A 47 5.27 -12.92 6.21
C GLY A 47 4.78 -11.45 6.05
N TRP A 48 3.82 -11.04 6.87
CA TRP A 48 3.33 -9.65 6.92
C TRP A 48 4.19 -8.82 7.87
N LEU A 49 4.71 -7.70 7.38
CA LEU A 49 5.56 -6.77 8.13
C LEU A 49 4.95 -5.38 8.13
N ASP A 50 4.95 -4.70 9.28
CA ASP A 50 4.47 -3.32 9.37
C ASP A 50 5.43 -2.36 8.67
N MET A 51 4.88 -1.39 7.93
CA MET A 51 5.64 -0.31 7.32
C MET A 51 5.60 0.94 8.21
N GLY A 52 6.72 1.65 8.31
CA GLY A 52 6.79 2.94 8.97
C GLY A 52 6.24 4.05 8.09
N ARG A 53 5.44 4.97 8.65
CA ARG A 53 5.04 6.18 7.93
C ARG A 53 6.19 7.20 7.97
N ASN A 54 6.56 7.73 6.81
CA ASN A 54 7.55 8.80 6.73
C ASN A 54 6.87 10.18 6.68
N TRP A 55 6.44 10.65 5.49
CA TRP A 55 5.74 11.92 5.31
C TRP A 55 4.43 11.71 4.54
N GLY A 56 3.33 12.29 5.03
CA GLY A 56 2.02 12.13 4.41
C GLY A 56 1.59 10.66 4.32
N GLN A 57 1.39 10.16 3.09
CA GLN A 57 1.03 8.77 2.79
C GLN A 57 2.19 8.00 2.13
N ILE A 58 3.43 8.41 2.42
CA ILE A 58 4.64 7.68 2.05
C ILE A 58 5.00 6.74 3.18
N TRP A 59 5.02 5.45 2.87
CA TRP A 59 5.32 4.36 3.79
C TRP A 59 6.66 3.74 3.43
N HIS A 60 7.46 3.35 4.40
CA HIS A 60 8.78 2.79 4.19
C HIS A 60 9.02 1.50 4.99
N ILE A 61 9.91 0.66 4.48
CA ILE A 61 10.48 -0.48 5.18
C ILE A 61 11.90 -0.73 4.68
N ASN A 62 12.76 -1.29 5.54
CA ASN A 62 14.11 -1.70 5.18
C ASN A 62 14.12 -3.19 4.81
N LEU A 63 13.75 -3.53 3.58
CA LEU A 63 13.66 -4.89 3.08
C LEU A 63 13.89 -4.92 1.56
N ASP A 64 14.65 -5.90 1.08
CA ASP A 64 14.77 -6.18 -0.35
C ASP A 64 13.67 -7.15 -0.79
N LEU A 65 12.77 -6.67 -1.65
CA LEU A 65 11.66 -7.41 -2.24
C LEU A 65 11.83 -7.59 -3.76
N THR A 66 13.02 -7.29 -4.29
CA THR A 66 13.31 -7.34 -5.72
C THR A 66 13.10 -8.76 -6.25
N GLY A 67 12.45 -8.89 -7.40
CA GLY A 67 12.18 -10.18 -8.03
C GLY A 67 11.11 -11.02 -7.32
N GLN A 68 10.31 -10.41 -6.44
CA GLN A 68 9.18 -11.04 -5.75
C GLN A 68 7.90 -10.23 -5.99
N PRO A 69 6.73 -10.87 -6.14
CA PRO A 69 5.48 -10.15 -6.07
C PRO A 69 5.28 -9.58 -4.67
N VAL A 70 4.69 -8.38 -4.59
CA VAL A 70 4.48 -7.69 -3.31
C VAL A 70 2.98 -7.50 -3.05
N SER A 71 2.59 -7.86 -1.83
CA SER A 71 1.24 -7.72 -1.30
C SER A 71 1.20 -6.63 -0.23
N PHE A 72 0.05 -5.98 -0.09
CA PHE A 72 -0.20 -4.95 0.91
C PHE A 72 -1.48 -5.23 1.68
N GLU A 73 -1.46 -4.95 2.98
CA GLU A 73 -2.65 -4.87 3.83
C GLU A 73 -2.77 -3.44 4.33
N LEU A 74 -3.90 -2.81 4.04
CA LEU A 74 -4.19 -1.43 4.38
C LEU A 74 -5.27 -1.40 5.43
N THR A 75 -5.07 -0.64 6.51
CA THR A 75 -6.12 -0.35 7.48
C THR A 75 -6.48 1.12 7.41
N SER A 76 -7.76 1.40 7.23
CA SER A 76 -8.36 2.73 7.19
C SER A 76 -8.61 3.29 8.61
N SER A 77 -8.85 4.59 8.75
CA SER A 77 -9.13 5.24 10.04
C SER A 77 -10.40 4.73 10.73
N ASP A 78 -11.38 4.27 9.95
CA ASP A 78 -12.60 3.61 10.44
C ASP A 78 -12.37 2.17 10.94
N GLY A 79 -11.12 1.68 10.90
CA GLY A 79 -10.74 0.34 11.33
C GLY A 79 -10.90 -0.74 10.26
N THR A 80 -11.47 -0.42 9.10
CA THR A 80 -11.62 -1.39 8.00
C THR A 80 -10.26 -1.76 7.44
N THR A 81 -10.02 -3.06 7.24
CA THR A 81 -8.80 -3.59 6.62
C THR A 81 -9.09 -4.16 5.25
N MET A 82 -8.20 -3.91 4.29
CA MET A 82 -8.25 -4.44 2.94
C MET A 82 -6.90 -4.99 2.52
N THR A 83 -6.90 -6.21 1.98
CA THR A 83 -5.69 -6.88 1.48
C THR A 83 -5.65 -6.91 -0.04
N ASN A 84 -4.53 -6.44 -0.59
CA ASN A 84 -4.16 -6.47 -1.99
C ASN A 84 -3.00 -7.46 -2.18
N PHE A 85 -3.33 -8.68 -2.61
CA PHE A 85 -2.34 -9.72 -2.88
C PHE A 85 -1.68 -9.52 -4.23
N ASN A 86 -0.35 -9.61 -4.27
CA ASN A 86 0.48 -9.57 -5.49
C ASN A 86 0.14 -8.40 -6.42
N VAL A 87 -0.25 -7.25 -5.87
CA VAL A 87 -0.63 -6.06 -6.65
C VAL A 87 0.57 -5.47 -7.38
N VAL A 88 1.76 -5.63 -6.81
CA VAL A 88 3.03 -5.38 -7.48
C VAL A 88 3.53 -6.74 -8.00
N PRO A 89 3.60 -6.95 -9.33
CA PRO A 89 3.98 -8.23 -9.93
C PRO A 89 5.48 -8.50 -9.78
N LYS A 90 5.94 -9.73 -10.01
CA LYS A 90 7.33 -10.16 -9.77
C LYS A 90 8.40 -9.32 -10.50
N ASP A 91 8.08 -8.85 -11.68
CA ASP A 91 8.92 -8.07 -12.61
C ASP A 91 8.77 -6.55 -12.43
N TRP A 92 8.41 -6.13 -11.21
CA TRP A 92 8.26 -4.72 -10.89
C TRP A 92 9.57 -3.93 -10.93
N GLU A 93 9.44 -2.63 -11.13
CA GLU A 93 10.56 -1.68 -11.11
C GLU A 93 10.24 -0.50 -10.20
N PHE A 94 11.27 0.10 -9.59
CA PHE A 94 11.11 1.37 -8.89
C PHE A 94 10.65 2.47 -9.86
N GLY A 95 9.83 3.40 -9.36
CA GLY A 95 9.25 4.49 -10.13
C GLY A 95 7.94 4.14 -10.84
N LYS A 96 7.42 2.92 -10.67
CA LYS A 96 6.15 2.48 -11.27
C LYS A 96 5.00 2.59 -10.26
N THR A 97 3.78 2.67 -10.80
CA THR A 97 2.54 2.68 -10.02
C THR A 97 1.67 1.50 -10.37
N TYR A 98 1.18 0.81 -9.35
CA TYR A 98 0.33 -0.37 -9.47
C TYR A 98 -1.04 -0.08 -8.88
N THR A 99 -2.08 -0.68 -9.44
CA THR A 99 -3.46 -0.44 -9.04
C THR A 99 -4.06 -1.70 -8.44
N GLY A 100 -4.62 -1.57 -7.24
CA GLY A 100 -5.27 -2.66 -6.52
C GLY A 100 -6.77 -2.44 -6.31
N LYS A 101 -7.33 -3.26 -5.42
CA LYS A 101 -8.69 -3.17 -4.90
C LYS A 101 -8.94 -1.83 -4.20
N GLN A 102 -10.22 -1.53 -3.97
CA GLN A 102 -10.69 -0.33 -3.31
C GLN A 102 -11.48 -0.67 -2.04
N PHE A 103 -11.41 0.22 -1.04
CA PHE A 103 -12.34 0.19 0.08
C PHE A 103 -13.76 0.44 -0.42
N LEU A 104 -14.65 -0.51 -0.16
CA LEU A 104 -16.06 -0.36 -0.49
C LEU A 104 -16.71 0.64 0.47
N LEU A 105 -17.80 1.28 0.02
CA LEU A 105 -18.65 2.09 0.88
C LEU A 105 -19.39 1.22 1.91
#